data_AF-A0A7R8AJK7-F1
#
_entry.id   AF-A0A7R8AJK7-F1
#
_cell.length_a   1.000
_cell.length_b   1.000
_cell.length_c   1.000
_cell.angle_alpha   90.00
_cell.angle_beta   90.00
_cell.angle_gamma   90.00
#
_symmetry.space_group_name_H-M   'P 1'
#
loop_
_entity.id
_entity.type
_entity.pdbx_description
1 polymer ?
#
loop_
_entity_poly.entity_id
_entity_poly.type
_entity_poly.pdbx_seq_one_letter_code
_entity_poly.pdbx_strand_id
1 'polypeptide(L)'
;MSTYEVEHNLSTDPSAPSAQSTTRRRRPDLSTFFATLSEISPDEARHRPHAVPVPGDISAAFYSLAEALNIMRREGGADESAGPIDPDMRSIPTLNPDGTPIRVHGDDLLAQMIQTLLRDAETPPTEVEGASEEFCDMLDRVPRSSLNPSQSCPICSNPFLEDKYPLVVQLPCHPTHLFDLECVRPWLRLRGTCPLDRTDFAKQERDKIEERKKIAEQDDEEEWDGMYG
;
A
#
# COMPACT_ATOMS: atom_id res chain seq x y z
N MET A 1 -9.15 -48.76 16.33
CA MET A 1 -10.10 -47.64 16.45
C MET A 1 -9.51 -46.71 17.49
N SER A 2 -8.81 -45.66 17.06
CA SER A 2 -8.33 -44.60 17.94
C SER A 2 -9.53 -43.85 18.51
N THR A 3 -9.48 -43.53 19.79
CA THR A 3 -10.56 -42.83 20.50
C THR A 3 -10.51 -41.34 20.18
N TYR A 4 -11.69 -40.73 20.07
CA TYR A 4 -11.95 -39.33 19.69
C TYR A 4 -11.09 -38.28 20.41
N GLU A 5 -10.58 -38.58 21.60
CA GLU A 5 -9.74 -37.70 22.41
C GLU A 5 -8.33 -37.49 21.81
N VAL A 6 -7.78 -38.53 21.15
CA VAL A 6 -6.44 -38.49 20.54
C VAL A 6 -6.46 -37.68 19.24
N GLU A 7 -7.60 -37.62 18.55
CA GLU A 7 -7.75 -36.89 17.29
C GLU A 7 -7.98 -35.39 17.51
N HIS A 8 -8.31 -34.98 18.75
CA HIS A 8 -8.61 -33.59 19.09
C HIS A 8 -7.71 -32.98 20.18
N ASN A 9 -6.62 -33.64 20.58
CA ASN A 9 -5.61 -33.10 21.53
C ASN A 9 -6.22 -32.48 22.80
N LEU A 10 -7.31 -33.03 23.32
CA LEU A 10 -7.92 -32.60 24.57
C LEU A 10 -7.35 -33.48 25.70
N SER A 11 -6.23 -33.04 26.28
CA SER A 11 -5.59 -33.72 27.40
C SER A 11 -6.47 -33.63 28.66
N THR A 12 -6.97 -34.78 29.12
CA THR A 12 -7.77 -34.97 30.33
C THR A 12 -6.87 -35.27 31.53
N ASP A 13 -6.15 -34.27 32.05
CA ASP A 13 -5.41 -34.43 33.31
C ASP A 13 -5.47 -33.13 34.16
N PRO A 14 -6.22 -33.10 35.28
CA PRO A 14 -6.46 -31.87 36.05
C PRO A 14 -5.30 -31.48 36.98
N SER A 15 -4.14 -32.15 36.93
CA SER A 15 -2.99 -31.88 37.83
C SER A 15 -1.64 -31.68 37.12
N ALA A 16 -1.60 -31.66 35.79
CA ALA A 16 -0.43 -31.19 35.05
C ALA A 16 -0.54 -29.67 34.88
N PRO A 17 0.50 -28.87 35.18
CA PRO A 17 0.48 -27.45 34.83
C PRO A 17 0.46 -27.39 33.31
N SER A 18 -0.72 -27.16 32.74
CA SER A 18 -0.90 -26.89 31.32
C SER A 18 0.09 -25.79 30.96
N ALA A 19 1.08 -26.16 30.14
CA ALA A 19 2.01 -25.23 29.52
C ALA A 19 1.31 -24.34 28.47
N GLN A 20 0.04 -23.99 28.69
CA GLN A 20 -0.48 -22.71 28.26
C GLN A 20 0.11 -21.65 29.19
N SER A 21 1.40 -21.41 29.01
CA SER A 21 1.94 -20.11 29.36
C SER A 21 1.08 -19.11 28.60
N THR A 22 0.23 -18.40 29.33
CA THR A 22 -0.24 -17.08 28.98
C THR A 22 0.98 -16.15 29.00
N THR A 23 1.98 -16.44 28.16
CA THR A 23 2.94 -15.44 27.73
C THR A 23 2.09 -14.36 27.11
N ARG A 24 1.92 -13.25 27.85
CA ARG A 24 1.34 -12.01 27.33
C ARG A 24 1.82 -11.85 25.90
N ARG A 25 0.89 -11.93 24.95
CA ARG A 25 1.23 -11.99 23.52
C ARG A 25 1.89 -10.66 23.17
N ARG A 26 3.23 -10.66 23.12
CA ARG A 26 4.10 -9.49 22.84
C ARG A 26 3.98 -8.95 21.40
N ARG A 27 3.04 -9.48 20.62
CA ARG A 27 2.84 -9.15 19.22
C ARG A 27 1.33 -9.03 18.99
N PRO A 28 0.83 -7.85 18.59
CA PRO A 28 -0.55 -7.71 18.18
C PRO A 28 -0.87 -8.75 17.09
N ASP A 29 -2.00 -9.43 17.23
CA ASP A 29 -2.50 -10.30 16.16
C ASP A 29 -3.13 -9.42 15.08
N LEU A 30 -2.58 -9.49 13.88
CA LEU A 30 -3.06 -8.73 12.73
C LEU A 30 -4.11 -9.52 11.91
N SER A 31 -4.61 -10.65 12.42
CA SER A 31 -5.59 -11.49 11.72
C SER A 31 -6.86 -10.73 11.30
N THR A 32 -7.39 -9.86 12.17
CA THR A 32 -8.55 -9.00 11.86
C THR A 32 -8.24 -7.99 10.75
N PHE A 33 -7.02 -7.43 10.75
CA PHE A 33 -6.56 -6.52 9.71
C PHE A 33 -6.41 -7.25 8.37
N PHE A 34 -5.82 -8.43 8.35
CA PHE A 34 -5.66 -9.20 7.12
C PHE A 34 -6.98 -9.74 6.57
N ALA A 35 -7.95 -10.08 7.44
CA ALA A 35 -9.29 -10.48 7.03
C ALA A 35 -10.02 -9.31 6.32
N THR A 36 -10.02 -8.13 6.92
CA THR A 36 -10.63 -6.93 6.32
C THR A 36 -9.92 -6.51 5.03
N LEU A 37 -8.58 -6.57 4.98
CA LEU A 37 -7.83 -6.31 3.75
C LEU A 37 -8.16 -7.28 2.61
N SER A 38 -8.41 -8.55 2.92
CA SER A 38 -8.76 -9.55 1.89
C SER A 38 -10.11 -9.25 1.23
N GLU A 39 -11.03 -8.63 1.96
CA GLU A 39 -12.34 -8.20 1.45
C GLU A 39 -12.24 -6.92 0.60
N ILE A 40 -11.29 -6.04 0.92
CA ILE A 40 -11.07 -4.73 0.25
C ILE A 40 -10.13 -4.84 -0.96
N SER A 41 -9.25 -5.85 -1.01
CA SER A 41 -8.29 -6.03 -2.11
C SER A 41 -9.02 -6.35 -3.42
N PRO A 42 -8.65 -5.73 -4.56
CA PRO A 42 -9.19 -6.06 -5.86
C PRO A 42 -8.66 -7.43 -6.29
N ASP A 43 -9.35 -8.49 -5.89
CA ASP A 43 -9.08 -9.86 -6.33
C ASP A 43 -10.07 -10.27 -7.45
N GLU A 44 -9.59 -11.07 -8.38
CA GLU A 44 -10.33 -11.61 -9.54
C GLU A 44 -11.60 -12.39 -9.09
N ALA A 45 -11.63 -12.83 -7.83
CA ALA A 45 -12.71 -13.60 -7.20
C ALA A 45 -13.91 -12.77 -6.71
N ARG A 46 -13.93 -11.44 -6.93
CA ARG A 46 -15.09 -10.62 -6.57
C ARG A 46 -16.31 -11.03 -7.40
N HIS A 47 -17.42 -11.31 -6.72
CA HIS A 47 -18.72 -11.60 -7.34
C HIS A 47 -19.26 -10.42 -8.18
N ARG A 48 -18.66 -9.22 -8.06
CA ARG A 48 -19.01 -8.03 -8.82
C ARG A 48 -17.72 -7.36 -9.35
N PRO A 49 -17.47 -7.39 -10.67
CA PRO A 49 -16.19 -6.98 -11.27
C PRO A 49 -15.88 -5.48 -11.17
N HIS A 50 -16.88 -4.63 -10.90
CA HIS A 50 -16.72 -3.16 -10.79
C HIS A 50 -17.19 -2.60 -9.44
N ALA A 51 -17.34 -3.46 -8.42
CA ALA A 51 -17.73 -2.98 -7.10
C ALA A 51 -16.52 -2.34 -6.40
N VAL A 52 -16.67 -1.06 -6.06
CA VAL A 52 -15.73 -0.32 -5.20
C VAL A 52 -15.94 -0.77 -3.75
N PRO A 53 -14.86 -0.99 -2.97
CA PRO A 53 -14.98 -1.34 -1.56
C PRO A 53 -15.76 -0.27 -0.79
N VAL A 54 -16.55 -0.70 0.20
CA VAL A 54 -17.36 0.24 0.99
C VAL A 54 -16.39 1.09 1.83
N PRO A 55 -16.57 2.42 1.88
CA PRO A 55 -15.71 3.30 2.70
C PRO A 55 -15.59 2.87 4.17
N GLY A 56 -16.64 2.24 4.72
CA GLY A 56 -16.66 1.64 6.05
C GLY A 56 -15.65 0.50 6.24
N ASP A 57 -15.47 -0.35 5.23
CA ASP A 57 -14.54 -1.48 5.30
C ASP A 57 -13.10 -0.97 5.25
N ILE A 58 -12.83 0.02 4.38
CA ILE A 58 -11.52 0.68 4.26
C ILE A 58 -11.11 1.33 5.58
N SER A 59 -12.01 2.12 6.17
CA SER A 59 -11.77 2.74 7.48
C SER A 59 -11.57 1.70 8.59
N ALA A 60 -12.32 0.59 8.59
CA ALA A 60 -12.12 -0.51 9.54
C ALA A 60 -10.72 -1.14 9.45
N ALA A 61 -10.19 -1.32 8.23
CA ALA A 61 -8.82 -1.78 8.04
C ALA A 61 -7.79 -0.80 8.65
N PHE A 62 -7.94 0.51 8.41
CA PHE A 62 -7.06 1.53 8.99
C PHE A 62 -7.15 1.61 10.53
N TYR A 63 -8.35 1.54 11.10
CA TYR A 63 -8.55 1.53 12.55
C TYR A 63 -7.92 0.29 13.20
N SER A 64 -8.10 -0.89 12.60
CA SER A 64 -7.51 -2.13 13.14
C SER A 64 -5.98 -2.10 13.16
N LEU A 65 -5.35 -1.50 12.14
CA LEU A 65 -3.91 -1.29 12.10
C LEU A 65 -3.45 -0.25 13.13
N ALA A 66 -4.17 0.87 13.25
CA ALA A 66 -3.88 1.92 14.22
C ALA A 66 -3.95 1.39 15.66
N GLU A 67 -4.94 0.54 15.95
CA GLU A 67 -5.09 -0.13 17.26
C GLU A 67 -3.91 -1.06 17.56
N ALA A 68 -3.48 -1.87 16.58
CA ALA A 68 -2.31 -2.72 16.72
C ALA A 68 -1.03 -1.93 17.00
N LEU A 69 -0.81 -0.81 16.30
CA LEU A 69 0.34 0.08 16.57
C LEU A 69 0.25 0.72 17.97
N ASN A 70 -0.96 1.08 18.42
CA ASN A 70 -1.16 1.67 19.74
C ASN A 70 -0.87 0.69 20.88
N ILE A 71 -1.19 -0.59 20.70
CA ILE A 71 -0.80 -1.66 21.63
C ILE A 71 0.73 -1.76 21.74
N MET A 72 1.44 -1.75 20.60
CA MET A 72 2.92 -1.79 20.60
C MET A 72 3.53 -0.56 21.27
N ARG A 73 2.97 0.62 21.04
CA ARG A 73 3.43 1.88 21.65
C ARG A 73 3.23 1.88 23.18
N ARG A 74 2.10 1.40 23.68
CA ARG A 74 1.83 1.35 25.12
C ARG A 74 2.71 0.34 25.85
N GLU A 75 3.03 -0.78 25.21
CA GLU A 75 3.91 -1.81 25.79
C GLU A 75 5.40 -1.43 25.71
N GLY A 76 5.80 -0.67 24.69
CA GLY A 76 7.13 -0.07 24.59
C GLY A 76 7.45 0.83 25.79
N GLY A 77 6.46 1.53 26.36
CA GLY A 77 6.62 2.42 27.51
C GLY A 77 6.52 1.79 28.90
N ALA A 78 6.05 0.53 29.03
CA ALA A 78 5.58 -0.03 30.31
C ALA A 78 6.49 -1.10 30.96
N ASP A 79 7.80 -1.08 30.70
CA ASP A 79 8.75 -1.85 31.51
C ASP A 79 9.24 -1.03 32.71
N GLU A 80 8.36 -0.83 33.69
CA GLU A 80 8.73 -0.26 35.01
C GLU A 80 9.36 -1.33 35.95
N SER A 81 9.79 -2.47 35.41
CA SER A 81 10.33 -3.60 36.21
C SER A 81 11.82 -3.87 36.01
N ALA A 82 12.51 -3.10 35.17
CA ALA A 82 13.89 -3.38 34.79
C ALA A 82 14.86 -2.19 35.03
N GLY A 83 14.95 -1.65 36.25
CA GLY A 83 16.06 -0.73 36.63
C GLY A 83 16.23 0.54 35.77
N PRO A 84 17.25 1.38 36.04
CA PRO A 84 17.52 2.55 35.21
C PRO A 84 18.21 2.08 33.93
N ILE A 85 17.43 1.80 32.89
CA ILE A 85 17.97 1.55 31.55
C ILE A 85 18.22 2.91 30.90
N ASP A 86 19.43 3.12 30.43
CA ASP A 86 19.84 4.35 29.74
C ASP A 86 18.83 4.72 28.63
N PRO A 87 18.35 5.98 28.58
CA PRO A 87 17.37 6.43 27.59
C PRO A 87 17.86 6.36 26.13
N ASP A 88 19.15 6.03 25.91
CA ASP A 88 19.77 5.88 24.59
C ASP A 88 19.46 4.55 23.89
N MET A 89 19.07 3.48 24.59
CA MET A 89 18.94 2.16 23.95
C MET A 89 17.65 1.96 23.13
N ARG A 90 16.69 2.89 23.23
CA ARG A 90 15.43 2.89 22.46
C ARG A 90 15.43 3.84 21.26
N SER A 91 16.57 4.47 20.98
CA SER A 91 16.72 5.42 19.90
C SER A 91 17.21 4.72 18.63
N ILE A 92 16.55 5.00 17.50
CA ILE A 92 17.08 4.63 16.18
C ILE A 92 18.09 5.74 15.79
N PRO A 93 19.36 5.42 15.49
CA PRO A 93 20.32 6.44 15.12
C PRO A 93 20.03 6.93 13.71
N THR A 94 19.30 8.04 13.61
CA THR A 94 19.03 8.77 12.36
C THR A 94 19.83 10.07 12.37
N LEU A 95 20.52 10.38 11.27
CA LEU A 95 21.34 11.58 11.15
C LEU A 95 20.58 12.68 10.40
N ASN A 96 20.67 13.93 10.88
CA ASN A 96 20.33 15.11 10.09
C ASN A 96 21.21 15.20 8.82
N PRO A 97 20.80 15.96 7.78
CA PRO A 97 21.67 16.26 6.63
C PRO A 97 22.98 16.96 7.02
N ASP A 98 23.00 17.64 8.18
CA ASP A 98 24.20 18.27 8.77
C ASP A 98 25.04 17.31 9.64
N GLY A 99 24.73 16.01 9.63
CA GLY A 99 25.49 14.97 10.33
C GLY A 99 25.28 14.90 11.85
N THR A 100 24.35 15.67 12.41
CA THR A 100 24.02 15.62 13.85
C THR A 100 23.01 14.50 14.15
N PRO A 101 23.17 13.77 15.27
CA PRO A 101 22.26 12.68 15.63
C PRO A 101 20.90 13.22 16.07
N ILE A 102 19.82 12.74 15.44
CA ILE A 102 18.45 12.94 15.89
C ILE A 102 18.08 11.77 16.78
N ARG A 103 17.69 12.04 18.03
CA ARG A 103 17.07 11.03 18.89
C ARG A 103 15.59 10.95 18.52
N VAL A 104 15.22 9.99 17.67
CA VAL A 104 13.81 9.65 17.43
C VAL A 104 13.45 8.51 18.37
N HIS A 105 12.58 8.79 19.35
CA HIS A 105 12.01 7.74 20.17
C HIS A 105 11.04 6.93 19.31
N GLY A 106 11.16 5.59 19.33
CA GLY A 106 10.25 4.72 18.58
C GLY A 106 8.76 4.98 18.89
N ASP A 107 8.48 5.45 20.10
CA ASP A 107 7.13 5.84 20.54
C ASP A 107 6.59 7.09 19.83
N ASP A 108 7.46 8.02 19.44
CA ASP A 108 7.10 9.24 18.70
C ASP A 108 6.83 8.91 17.23
N LEU A 109 7.64 8.02 16.63
CA LEU A 109 7.40 7.51 15.29
C LEU A 109 6.08 6.75 15.20
N LEU A 110 5.82 5.84 16.14
CA LEU A 110 4.55 5.11 16.20
C LEU A 110 3.37 6.07 16.41
N ALA A 111 3.52 7.11 17.24
CA ALA A 111 2.48 8.12 17.42
C ALA A 111 2.15 8.86 16.11
N GLN A 112 3.18 9.25 15.36
CA GLN A 112 3.00 9.93 14.07
C GLN A 112 2.33 9.01 13.04
N MET A 113 2.71 7.73 13.00
CA MET A 113 2.08 6.74 12.14
C MET A 113 0.60 6.52 12.50
N ILE A 114 0.29 6.38 13.78
CA ILE A 114 -1.10 6.24 14.27
C ILE A 114 -1.94 7.45 13.87
N GLN A 115 -1.43 8.67 14.05
CA GLN A 115 -2.14 9.89 13.65
C GLN A 115 -2.42 9.94 12.15
N THR A 116 -1.47 9.48 11.33
CA THR A 116 -1.65 9.41 9.87
C THR A 116 -2.75 8.40 9.52
N LEU A 117 -2.73 7.19 10.11
CA LEU A 117 -3.74 6.16 9.86
C LEU A 117 -5.15 6.56 10.31
N LEU A 118 -5.28 7.27 11.44
CA LEU A 118 -6.57 7.77 11.92
C LEU A 118 -7.14 8.85 10.99
N ARG A 119 -6.28 9.73 10.47
CA ARG A 119 -6.68 10.74 9.48
C ARG A 119 -7.18 10.09 8.19
N ASP A 120 -6.46 9.07 7.72
CA ASP A 120 -6.84 8.33 6.51
C ASP A 120 -8.12 7.49 6.72
N ALA A 121 -8.43 7.09 7.96
CA ALA A 121 -9.67 6.40 8.30
C ALA A 121 -10.90 7.32 8.33
N GLU A 122 -10.72 8.62 8.62
CA GLU A 122 -11.78 9.64 8.60
C GLU A 122 -12.14 10.06 7.16
N THR A 123 -11.17 10.02 6.24
CA THR A 123 -11.38 10.24 4.80
C THR A 123 -10.89 9.02 4.01
N PRO A 124 -11.62 7.88 4.07
CA PRO A 124 -11.22 6.69 3.35
C PRO A 124 -11.15 7.01 1.85
N PRO A 125 -10.04 6.68 1.16
CA PRO A 125 -9.93 6.91 -0.27
C PRO A 125 -11.03 6.13 -0.99
N THR A 126 -11.93 6.86 -1.66
CA THR A 126 -13.10 6.30 -2.34
C THR A 126 -12.75 5.61 -3.65
N GLU A 127 -11.59 5.92 -4.22
CA GLU A 127 -11.09 5.35 -5.47
C GLU A 127 -9.59 5.10 -5.31
N VAL A 128 -9.09 4.03 -5.92
CA VAL A 128 -7.65 3.80 -6.02
C VAL A 128 -7.11 4.87 -6.96
N GLU A 129 -6.29 5.79 -6.47
CA GLU A 129 -5.63 6.85 -7.27
C GLU A 129 -4.64 6.29 -8.32
N GLY A 130 -4.68 4.99 -8.57
CA GLY A 130 -3.86 4.32 -9.56
C GLY A 130 -4.34 4.58 -10.98
N ALA A 131 -3.42 4.48 -11.92
CA ALA A 131 -3.75 4.49 -13.33
C ALA A 131 -4.58 3.25 -13.70
N SER A 132 -5.43 3.40 -14.71
CA SER A 132 -6.24 2.31 -15.25
C SER A 132 -5.34 1.18 -15.80
N GLU A 133 -5.87 -0.04 -15.85
CA GLU A 133 -5.12 -1.18 -16.41
C GLU A 133 -4.89 -0.99 -17.90
N GLU A 134 -5.87 -0.38 -18.56
CA GLU A 134 -5.85 0.07 -19.94
C GLU A 134 -4.74 1.11 -20.18
N PHE A 135 -4.53 2.05 -19.26
CA PHE A 135 -3.44 3.00 -19.35
C PHE A 135 -2.07 2.29 -19.33
N CYS A 136 -1.90 1.31 -18.45
CA CYS A 136 -0.66 0.54 -18.38
C CYS A 136 -0.38 -0.25 -19.66
N ASP A 137 -1.41 -0.79 -20.29
CA ASP A 137 -1.30 -1.59 -21.51
C ASP A 137 -1.05 -0.73 -22.77
N MET A 138 -1.48 0.53 -22.75
CA MET A 138 -1.32 1.51 -23.83
C MET A 138 0.02 2.26 -23.78
N LEU A 139 0.88 1.97 -22.79
CA LEU A 139 2.22 2.56 -22.71
C LEU A 139 3.09 2.18 -23.91
N ASP A 140 3.95 3.11 -24.33
CA ASP A 140 4.80 2.91 -25.49
C ASP A 140 5.88 1.85 -25.20
N ARG A 141 6.02 0.90 -26.13
CA ARG A 141 6.91 -0.25 -25.98
C ARG A 141 8.19 0.00 -26.73
N VAL A 142 9.31 -0.07 -26.01
CA VAL A 142 10.61 0.17 -26.60
C VAL A 142 11.18 -1.14 -27.17
N PRO A 143 11.49 -1.21 -28.47
CA PRO A 143 12.07 -2.40 -29.05
C PRO A 143 13.51 -2.59 -28.57
N ARG A 144 13.96 -3.85 -28.52
CA ARG A 144 15.32 -4.22 -28.10
C ARG A 144 16.43 -3.56 -28.89
N SER A 145 16.17 -3.20 -30.14
CA SER A 145 17.14 -2.58 -31.03
C SER A 145 17.55 -1.17 -30.62
N SER A 146 16.71 -0.47 -29.86
CA SER A 146 17.02 0.87 -29.32
C SER A 146 17.56 0.83 -27.89
N LEU A 147 17.65 -0.34 -27.27
CA LEU A 147 18.09 -0.52 -25.88
C LEU A 147 19.60 -0.76 -25.82
N ASN A 148 20.27 -0.04 -24.93
CA ASN A 148 21.70 -0.22 -24.66
C ASN A 148 21.93 -1.29 -23.57
N PRO A 149 23.04 -2.05 -23.62
CA PRO A 149 23.35 -3.08 -22.62
C PRO A 149 23.63 -2.54 -21.22
N SER A 150 23.87 -1.23 -21.09
CA SER A 150 24.11 -0.57 -19.81
C SER A 150 22.82 -0.07 -19.14
N GLN A 151 21.67 -0.20 -19.79
CA GLN A 151 20.39 0.26 -19.22
C GLN A 151 19.73 -0.87 -18.43
N SER A 152 19.32 -0.53 -17.20
CA SER A 152 18.68 -1.43 -16.24
C SER A 152 17.41 -0.81 -15.68
N CYS A 153 16.48 -1.65 -15.25
CA CYS A 153 15.25 -1.21 -14.61
C CYS A 153 15.53 -0.59 -13.23
N PRO A 154 15.10 0.64 -12.95
CA PRO A 154 15.33 1.29 -11.65
C PRO A 154 14.60 0.63 -10.46
N ILE A 155 13.61 -0.23 -10.73
CA ILE A 155 12.78 -0.88 -9.70
C ILE A 155 13.40 -2.20 -9.24
N CYS A 156 13.74 -3.09 -10.18
CA CYS A 156 14.34 -4.39 -9.87
C CYS A 156 15.87 -4.42 -10.01
N SER A 157 16.48 -3.36 -10.57
CA SER A 157 17.91 -3.25 -10.88
C SER A 157 18.46 -4.29 -11.87
N ASN A 158 17.59 -5.02 -12.58
CA ASN A 158 18.01 -5.97 -13.61
C ASN A 158 18.27 -5.28 -14.96
N PRO A 159 19.29 -5.72 -15.72
CA PRO A 159 19.57 -5.20 -17.05
C PRO A 159 18.55 -5.73 -18.07
N PHE A 160 18.03 -4.84 -18.92
CA PHE A 160 16.95 -5.17 -19.86
C PHE A 160 17.32 -6.25 -20.89
N LEU A 161 18.60 -6.39 -21.24
CA LEU A 161 19.06 -7.35 -22.25
C LEU A 161 19.31 -8.76 -21.71
N GLU A 162 19.24 -8.98 -20.39
CA GLU A 162 19.44 -10.30 -19.79
C GLU A 162 18.24 -11.22 -19.99
N ASP A 163 17.03 -10.66 -20.04
CA ASP A 163 15.82 -11.44 -20.30
C ASP A 163 15.66 -11.85 -21.76
N LYS A 164 15.07 -13.02 -22.03
CA LYS A 164 14.80 -13.48 -23.41
C LYS A 164 13.72 -12.66 -24.11
N TYR A 165 12.82 -12.01 -23.35
CA TYR A 165 11.77 -11.12 -23.87
C TYR A 165 11.52 -9.87 -22.96
N PRO A 166 12.47 -8.93 -22.80
CA PRO A 166 12.27 -7.59 -22.25
C PRO A 166 10.99 -6.95 -22.75
N LEU A 167 10.12 -6.71 -21.79
CA LEU A 167 8.93 -5.90 -21.94
C LEU A 167 9.24 -4.53 -21.34
N VAL A 168 10.05 -3.75 -22.05
CA VAL A 168 10.40 -2.40 -21.62
C VAL A 168 9.36 -1.42 -22.11
N VAL A 169 8.84 -0.62 -21.19
CA VAL A 169 7.91 0.47 -21.46
C VAL A 169 8.56 1.80 -21.15
N GLN A 170 8.19 2.80 -21.94
CA GLN A 170 8.56 4.19 -21.73
C GLN A 170 7.38 4.94 -21.14
N LEU A 171 7.60 5.62 -20.02
CA LEU A 171 6.58 6.48 -19.42
C LEU A 171 6.50 7.83 -20.18
N PRO A 172 5.32 8.44 -20.31
CA PRO A 172 5.14 9.69 -21.06
C PRO A 172 5.70 10.94 -20.36
N CYS A 173 6.27 10.80 -19.15
CA CYS A 173 6.88 11.90 -18.40
C CYS A 173 8.23 12.35 -19.01
N HIS A 174 9.13 11.42 -19.32
CA HIS A 174 10.44 11.74 -19.86
C HIS A 174 10.98 10.57 -20.70
N PRO A 175 11.71 10.82 -21.81
CA PRO A 175 12.22 9.75 -22.66
C PRO A 175 13.24 8.82 -21.99
N THR A 176 13.84 9.24 -20.87
CA THR A 176 14.80 8.42 -20.09
C THR A 176 14.12 7.48 -19.09
N HIS A 177 12.80 7.56 -18.95
CA HIS A 177 12.04 6.80 -17.96
C HIS A 177 11.58 5.48 -18.54
N LEU A 178 12.51 4.53 -18.47
CA LEU A 178 12.38 3.17 -18.99
C LEU A 178 12.27 2.20 -17.82
N PHE A 179 11.26 1.34 -17.88
CA PHE A 179 10.99 0.33 -16.86
C PHE A 179 10.52 -0.96 -17.51
N ASP A 180 10.67 -2.06 -16.80
CA ASP A 180 9.97 -3.29 -17.16
C ASP A 180 8.48 -3.17 -16.82
N LEU A 181 7.62 -3.63 -17.73
CA LEU A 181 6.17 -3.61 -17.57
C LEU A 181 5.72 -4.30 -16.28
N GLU A 182 6.36 -5.41 -15.93
CA GLU A 182 6.05 -6.18 -14.71
C GLU A 182 6.41 -5.43 -13.44
N CYS A 183 7.44 -4.58 -13.49
CA CYS A 183 7.88 -3.80 -12.34
C CYS A 183 7.04 -2.52 -12.17
N VAL A 184 6.72 -1.84 -13.27
CA VAL A 184 6.03 -0.55 -13.23
C VAL A 184 4.51 -0.69 -13.11
N ARG A 185 3.91 -1.78 -13.60
CA ARG A 185 2.45 -1.99 -13.56
C ARG A 185 1.90 -2.04 -12.13
N PRO A 186 2.46 -2.79 -11.17
CA PRO A 186 1.99 -2.77 -9.79
C PRO A 186 2.10 -1.37 -9.15
N TRP A 187 3.15 -0.62 -9.51
CA TRP A 187 3.38 0.73 -9.01
C TRP A 187 2.33 1.73 -9.51
N LEU A 188 2.09 1.74 -10.82
CA LEU A 188 1.11 2.63 -11.45
C LEU A 188 -0.32 2.31 -10.99
N ARG A 189 -0.66 1.03 -10.81
CA ARG A 189 -1.98 0.62 -10.28
C ARG A 189 -2.23 1.07 -8.84
N LEU A 190 -1.17 1.30 -8.06
CA LEU A 190 -1.32 1.70 -6.66
C LEU A 190 -1.29 3.22 -6.48
N ARG A 191 -0.43 3.93 -7.22
CA ARG A 191 -0.12 5.34 -6.98
C ARG A 191 -0.27 6.23 -8.20
N GLY A 192 -0.42 5.68 -9.40
CA GLY A 192 -0.55 6.45 -10.64
C GLY A 192 0.66 7.32 -11.01
N THR A 193 1.77 7.22 -10.28
CA THR A 193 2.88 8.18 -10.35
C THR A 193 4.16 7.56 -10.91
N CYS A 194 4.99 8.34 -11.58
CA CYS A 194 6.33 7.91 -12.00
C CYS A 194 7.25 7.66 -10.78
N PRO A 195 7.94 6.51 -10.68
CA PRO A 195 8.88 6.23 -9.59
C PRO A 195 10.06 7.20 -9.49
N LEU A 196 10.44 7.85 -10.60
CA LEU A 196 11.59 8.75 -10.68
C LEU A 196 11.18 10.21 -10.47
N ASP A 197 10.24 10.72 -11.27
CA ASP A 197 9.87 12.16 -11.26
C ASP A 197 8.59 12.46 -10.47
N ARG A 198 7.89 11.44 -9.96
CA ARG A 198 6.60 11.57 -9.24
C ARG A 198 5.50 12.27 -10.05
N THR A 199 5.65 12.36 -11.37
CA THR A 199 4.58 12.84 -12.27
C THR A 199 3.37 11.91 -12.13
N ASP A 200 2.21 12.49 -11.83
CA ASP A 200 0.96 11.77 -11.62
C ASP A 200 0.20 11.63 -12.94
N PHE A 201 0.13 10.41 -13.45
CA PHE A 201 -0.60 10.06 -14.67
C PHE A 201 -2.09 9.82 -14.41
N ALA A 202 -2.44 9.36 -13.21
CA ALA A 202 -3.84 9.14 -12.84
C ALA A 202 -4.60 10.47 -12.77
N LYS A 203 -3.95 11.51 -12.24
CA LYS A 203 -4.50 12.87 -12.28
C LYS A 203 -4.68 13.38 -13.72
N GLN A 204 -3.71 13.15 -14.60
CA GLN A 204 -3.81 13.58 -16.01
C GLN A 204 -4.94 12.86 -16.75
N GLU A 205 -5.15 11.58 -16.49
CA GLU A 205 -6.23 10.79 -17.08
C GLU A 205 -7.61 11.28 -16.60
N ARG A 206 -7.75 11.54 -15.29
CA ARG A 206 -8.97 12.11 -14.70
C ARG A 206 -9.28 13.50 -15.24
N ASP A 207 -8.31 14.41 -15.25
CA ASP A 207 -8.47 15.78 -15.76
C ASP A 207 -8.94 15.76 -17.23
N LYS A 208 -8.40 14.85 -18.05
CA LYS A 208 -8.77 14.69 -19.46
C LYS A 208 -10.19 14.13 -19.65
N ILE A 209 -10.63 13.21 -18.80
CA ILE A 209 -12.00 12.68 -18.82
C ILE A 209 -12.99 13.77 -18.42
N GLU A 210 -12.69 14.54 -17.37
CA GLU A 210 -13.50 15.66 -16.92
C GLU A 210 -13.61 16.76 -17.99
N GLU A 211 -12.51 17.10 -18.65
CA GLU A 211 -12.51 18.07 -19.76
C GLU A 211 -13.37 17.59 -20.94
N ARG A 212 -13.25 16.32 -21.33
CA ARG A 212 -14.08 15.74 -22.40
C ARG A 212 -15.57 15.75 -22.04
N LYS A 213 -15.91 15.51 -20.76
CA LYS A 213 -17.29 15.58 -20.28
C LYS A 213 -17.82 17.01 -20.33
N LYS A 214 -17.02 17.98 -19.92
CA LYS A 214 -17.39 19.40 -19.92
C LYS A 214 -17.63 19.93 -21.34
N ILE A 215 -16.82 19.51 -22.31
CA ILE A 215 -17.02 19.88 -23.72
C ILE A 215 -18.37 19.32 -24.23
N ALA A 216 -18.71 18.07 -23.92
CA ALA A 216 -19.98 17.48 -24.32
C ALA A 216 -21.19 18.20 -23.69
N GLU A 217 -21.09 18.58 -22.40
CA GLU A 217 -22.14 19.35 -21.72
C GLU A 217 -22.32 20.76 -22.31
N GLN A 218 -21.24 21.39 -22.77
CA GLN A 218 -21.30 22.70 -23.44
C GLN A 218 -21.93 22.61 -24.83
N ASP A 219 -21.57 21.60 -25.64
CA ASP A 219 -22.19 21.38 -26.95
C ASP A 219 -23.71 21.12 -26.81
N ASP A 220 -24.13 20.34 -25.80
CA ASP A 220 -25.54 20.05 -25.54
C ASP A 220 -26.34 21.31 -25.08
N GLU A 221 -25.71 22.20 -24.29
CA GLU A 221 -26.31 23.49 -23.87
C GLU A 221 -26.42 24.49 -25.04
N GLU A 222 -25.38 24.62 -25.86
CA GLU A 222 -25.38 25.50 -27.02
C GLU A 222 -26.38 25.05 -28.10
N GLU A 223 -26.55 23.74 -28.30
CA GLU A 223 -27.57 23.18 -29.20
C GLU A 223 -29.00 23.45 -28.70
N TRP A 224 -29.22 23.45 -27.38
CA TRP A 224 -30.51 23.78 -26.78
C TRP A 224 -30.87 25.27 -26.86
N ASP A 225 -29.90 26.17 -26.69
CA ASP A 225 -30.12 27.62 -26.74
C ASP A 225 -30.33 28.14 -28.18
N GLY A 226 -29.71 27.48 -29.17
CA GLY A 226 -29.89 27.79 -30.60
C GLY A 226 -31.25 27.38 -31.19
N MET A 227 -32.00 26.49 -30.53
CA MET A 227 -33.28 25.96 -31.04
C MET A 227 -34.51 26.80 -30.61
N TYR A 228 -34.34 27.81 -29.74
CA TYR A 228 -35.41 28.68 -29.22
C TYR A 228 -35.25 30.18 -29.58
N GLY A 229 -34.45 30.50 -30.62
CA GLY A 229 -34.23 31.86 -31.14
C GLY A 229 -34.99 32.19 -32.42
#